data_AF-A0A089QM42-F1
#
_entry.id   AF-A0A089QM42-F1
#
_cell.length_a   1.000
_cell.length_b   1.000
_cell.length_c   1.000
_cell.angle_alpha   90.00
_cell.angle_beta   90.00
_cell.angle_gamma   90.00
#
_symmetry.space_group_name_H-M   'P 1'
#
loop_
_entity.id
_entity.type
_entity.pdbx_description
1 polymer ?
#
loop_
_entity_poly.entity_id
_entity_poly.type
_entity_poly.pdbx_seq_one_letter_code
_entity_poly.pdbx_strand_id
1 'polypeptide(L)'
;MNNLLVRDVKYLDEQYRIGEGIISDDAFKQLEKLFITVDQEHNYFNQKNNKLLPKLAKENYKEFLESLLTKTRLSIQPKIDGCAIAIRYIDGKFNKAITKKGFDVSSKIKQIKNVPDCIPIKRDFQIRGELYATNKVAGISQRITRKYLNDKKEIGESLRFCCFQILNGRLNQYETLNYLKKCGFSTPDSYFTNHTSEIQIYKKNWLEKKIFAKYPTNGIVIKINSRKLQLIREKSLSQNNEWQYAIEK
;
A
#
# COMPACT_ATOMS: atom_id res chain seq x y z
N MET A 1 -14.53 -31.16 -19.25
CA MET A 1 -13.06 -30.98 -19.26
C MET A 1 -12.75 -29.54 -18.90
N ASN A 2 -12.16 -29.31 -17.72
CA ASN A 2 -11.12 -28.29 -17.44
C ASN A 2 -10.91 -28.23 -15.92
N ASN A 3 -10.24 -29.25 -15.39
CA ASN A 3 -9.59 -29.17 -14.07
C ASN A 3 -8.22 -28.53 -14.27
N LEU A 4 -8.19 -27.22 -14.54
CA LEU A 4 -6.97 -26.45 -14.33
C LEU A 4 -6.82 -26.30 -12.81
N LEU A 5 -5.78 -26.93 -12.25
CA LEU A 5 -5.49 -26.78 -10.82
C LEU A 5 -5.15 -25.31 -10.56
N VAL A 6 -5.49 -24.80 -9.38
CA VAL A 6 -5.19 -23.42 -8.95
C VAL A 6 -3.69 -23.06 -9.10
N ARG A 7 -2.80 -24.06 -9.10
CA ARG A 7 -1.37 -23.90 -9.40
C ARG A 7 -1.11 -23.54 -10.87
N ASP A 8 -1.79 -24.19 -11.80
CA ASP A 8 -1.60 -24.01 -13.24
C ASP A 8 -2.08 -22.62 -13.67
N VAL A 9 -3.19 -22.17 -13.09
CA VAL A 9 -3.73 -20.82 -13.30
C VAL A 9 -2.79 -19.73 -12.75
N LYS A 10 -2.15 -19.97 -11.60
CA LYS A 10 -1.16 -19.02 -11.02
C LYS A 10 0.11 -18.94 -11.86
N TYR A 11 0.58 -20.08 -12.37
CA TYR A 11 1.73 -20.14 -13.26
C TYR A 11 1.43 -19.39 -14.57
N LEU A 12 0.30 -19.65 -15.22
CA LEU A 12 -0.11 -18.96 -16.44
C LEU A 12 -0.25 -17.45 -16.27
N ASP A 13 -0.80 -17.00 -15.14
CA ASP A 13 -0.90 -15.58 -14.80
C ASP A 13 0.47 -14.95 -14.50
N GLU A 14 1.42 -15.66 -13.89
CA GLU A 14 2.80 -15.18 -13.72
C GLU A 14 3.55 -15.07 -15.06
N GLN A 15 3.46 -16.08 -15.94
CA GLN A 15 4.10 -16.09 -17.25
C GLN A 15 3.59 -14.98 -18.16
N TYR A 16 2.27 -14.74 -18.17
CA TYR A 16 1.68 -13.61 -18.88
C TYR A 16 2.16 -12.26 -18.33
N ARG A 17 2.26 -12.12 -16.99
CA ARG A 17 2.68 -10.87 -16.32
C ARG A 17 4.15 -10.51 -16.51
N ILE A 18 5.02 -11.48 -16.78
CA ILE A 18 6.46 -11.24 -17.06
C ILE A 18 6.77 -11.07 -18.56
N GLY A 19 5.75 -11.14 -19.43
CA GLY A 19 5.88 -10.92 -20.87
C GLY A 19 6.25 -12.16 -21.69
N GLU A 20 6.33 -13.33 -21.06
CA GLU A 20 6.53 -14.63 -21.73
C GLU A 20 5.17 -15.30 -22.00
N GLY A 21 4.26 -14.59 -22.65
CA GLY A 21 2.87 -15.02 -22.81
C GLY A 21 2.72 -16.40 -23.47
N ILE A 22 2.49 -17.45 -22.67
CA ILE A 22 2.15 -18.81 -23.13
C ILE A 22 0.68 -18.90 -23.60
N ILE A 23 -0.14 -17.90 -23.27
CA ILE A 23 -1.57 -17.86 -23.56
C ILE A 23 -1.96 -16.55 -24.27
N SER A 24 -2.98 -16.64 -25.13
CA SER A 24 -3.51 -15.50 -25.87
C SER A 24 -4.25 -14.50 -24.97
N ASP A 25 -4.32 -13.24 -25.40
CA ASP A 25 -5.02 -12.18 -24.68
C ASP A 25 -6.48 -12.53 -24.35
N ASP A 26 -7.18 -13.25 -25.24
CA ASP A 26 -8.55 -13.68 -24.99
C ASP A 26 -8.65 -14.84 -24.00
N ALA A 27 -7.69 -15.77 -24.01
CA ALA A 27 -7.58 -16.80 -22.97
C ALA A 27 -7.25 -16.19 -21.60
N PHE A 28 -6.44 -15.13 -21.57
CA PHE A 28 -6.15 -14.37 -20.36
C PHE A 28 -7.38 -13.62 -19.85
N LYS A 29 -8.18 -12.97 -20.73
CA LYS A 29 -9.46 -12.34 -20.33
C LYS A 29 -10.45 -13.34 -19.74
N GLN A 30 -10.49 -14.58 -20.26
CA GLN A 30 -11.33 -15.64 -19.70
C GLN A 30 -10.83 -16.09 -18.31
N LEU A 31 -9.52 -16.18 -18.11
CA LEU A 31 -8.91 -16.42 -16.79
C LEU A 31 -9.18 -15.27 -15.80
N GLU A 32 -9.11 -14.01 -16.25
CA GLU A 32 -9.48 -12.86 -15.43
C GLU A 32 -10.95 -12.91 -15.01
N LYS A 33 -11.88 -13.28 -15.91
CA LYS A 33 -13.30 -13.45 -15.57
C LYS A 33 -13.53 -14.51 -14.49
N LEU A 34 -12.77 -15.60 -14.52
CA LEU A 34 -12.79 -16.64 -13.48
C LEU A 34 -12.19 -16.16 -12.15
N PHE A 35 -11.23 -15.22 -12.19
CA PHE A 35 -10.64 -14.60 -11.01
C PHE A 35 -11.52 -13.51 -10.39
N ILE A 36 -12.25 -12.74 -11.20
CA ILE A 36 -13.17 -11.69 -10.74
C ILE A 36 -14.21 -12.27 -9.78
N THR A 37 -14.65 -13.51 -9.98
CA THR A 37 -15.63 -14.17 -9.11
C THR A 37 -15.08 -14.50 -7.72
N VAL A 38 -13.75 -14.54 -7.55
CA VAL A 38 -13.08 -14.82 -6.26
C VAL A 38 -12.64 -13.52 -5.54
N ASP A 39 -12.57 -12.39 -6.25
CA ASP A 39 -11.98 -11.13 -5.77
C ASP A 39 -12.98 -9.95 -5.68
N GLN A 40 -14.29 -10.22 -5.77
CA GLN A 40 -15.34 -9.20 -5.61
C GLN A 40 -15.32 -8.50 -4.24
N GLU A 41 -14.68 -9.09 -3.22
CA GLU A 41 -14.60 -8.51 -1.87
C GLU A 41 -13.54 -7.40 -1.71
N HIS A 42 -12.62 -7.20 -2.67
CA HIS A 42 -11.53 -6.21 -2.55
C HIS A 42 -11.69 -4.96 -3.42
N ASN A 43 -12.86 -4.74 -4.03
CA ASN A 43 -13.10 -3.52 -4.78
C ASN A 43 -13.46 -2.36 -3.85
N TYR A 44 -12.44 -1.72 -3.29
CA TYR A 44 -12.54 -0.55 -2.39
C TYR A 44 -13.26 0.65 -3.03
N PHE A 45 -13.46 0.67 -4.34
CA PHE A 45 -14.10 1.77 -5.05
C PHE A 45 -15.60 1.53 -5.32
N ASN A 46 -16.09 0.31 -5.08
CA ASN A 46 -17.47 -0.11 -5.39
C ASN A 46 -18.30 -0.53 -4.16
N GLN A 47 -17.74 -0.54 -2.94
CA GLN A 47 -18.48 -0.95 -1.73
C GLN A 47 -19.24 0.23 -1.09
N LYS A 48 -20.51 0.00 -0.73
CA LYS A 48 -21.41 0.97 -0.07
C LYS A 48 -21.16 1.15 1.45
N ASN A 49 -20.20 0.44 2.05
CA ASN A 49 -19.98 0.43 3.50
C ASN A 49 -18.85 1.38 3.96
N ASN A 50 -19.07 2.03 5.11
CA ASN A 50 -18.37 3.24 5.59
C ASN A 50 -16.93 3.08 6.14
N LYS A 51 -16.23 1.97 5.90
CA LYS A 51 -14.80 1.79 6.26
C LYS A 51 -14.08 0.94 5.22
N LEU A 52 -13.58 1.60 4.17
CA LEU A 52 -12.98 0.92 3.03
C LEU A 52 -11.51 0.56 3.27
N LEU A 53 -10.70 1.45 3.88
CA LEU A 53 -9.26 1.17 4.07
C LEU A 53 -8.91 0.70 5.49
N PRO A 54 -8.07 -0.35 5.65
CA PRO A 54 -7.77 -0.93 6.96
C PRO A 54 -7.01 0.05 7.88
N LYS A 55 -7.27 -0.05 9.18
CA LYS A 55 -6.55 0.70 10.22
C LYS A 55 -5.24 -0.03 10.53
N LEU A 56 -4.19 0.75 10.80
CA LEU A 56 -2.90 0.19 11.23
C LEU A 56 -2.98 -0.21 12.71
N ALA A 57 -2.56 -1.43 13.03
CA ALA A 57 -2.42 -1.90 14.40
C ALA A 57 -1.30 -1.14 15.13
N LYS A 58 -1.47 -0.90 16.43
CA LYS A 58 -0.56 -0.05 17.24
C LYS A 58 -0.06 -0.73 18.51
N GLU A 59 -0.94 -1.50 19.15
CA GLU A 59 -0.65 -2.16 20.41
C GLU A 59 0.02 -3.52 20.15
N ASN A 60 0.76 -4.03 21.14
CA ASN A 60 1.31 -5.38 21.14
C ASN A 60 2.23 -5.75 19.96
N TYR A 61 2.98 -4.78 19.41
CA TYR A 61 3.97 -5.09 18.37
C TYR A 61 5.01 -6.13 18.85
N LYS A 62 5.26 -6.26 20.16
CA LYS A 62 6.14 -7.30 20.72
C LYS A 62 5.59 -8.71 20.51
N GLU A 63 4.31 -8.95 20.85
CA GLU A 63 3.62 -10.23 20.61
C GLU A 63 3.59 -10.54 19.11
N PHE A 64 3.39 -9.52 18.27
CA PHE A 64 3.52 -9.68 16.82
C PHE A 64 4.90 -10.20 16.43
N LEU A 65 5.99 -9.63 16.97
CA LEU A 65 7.35 -10.08 16.67
C LEU A 65 7.65 -11.48 17.20
N GLU A 66 7.17 -11.82 18.38
CA GLU A 66 7.28 -13.16 18.96
C GLU A 66 6.52 -14.21 18.15
N SER A 67 5.43 -13.81 17.49
CA SER A 67 4.68 -14.68 16.57
C SER A 67 5.38 -14.96 15.24
N LEU A 68 6.54 -14.34 14.97
CA LEU A 68 7.29 -14.48 13.72
C LEU A 68 8.55 -15.32 13.92
N LEU A 69 8.92 -16.06 12.88
CA LEU A 69 10.22 -16.72 12.84
C LEU A 69 11.34 -15.67 12.88
N THR A 70 12.45 -15.98 13.56
CA THR A 70 13.58 -15.06 13.74
C THR A 70 14.16 -14.52 12.43
N LYS A 71 14.18 -15.34 11.38
CA LYS A 71 14.64 -14.99 10.02
C LYS A 71 13.57 -14.34 9.14
N THR A 72 12.43 -13.94 9.71
CA THR A 72 11.38 -13.25 8.94
C THR A 72 11.87 -11.85 8.56
N ARG A 73 12.00 -11.61 7.26
CA ARG A 73 12.38 -10.30 6.72
C ARG A 73 11.24 -9.31 6.86
N LEU A 74 11.54 -8.14 7.43
CA LEU A 74 10.57 -7.07 7.63
C LEU A 74 10.97 -5.83 6.83
N SER A 75 9.99 -5.01 6.49
CA SER A 75 10.17 -3.67 5.96
C SER A 75 9.88 -2.64 7.06
N ILE A 76 10.78 -1.69 7.25
CA ILE A 76 10.66 -0.59 8.21
C ILE A 76 10.45 0.71 7.42
N GLN A 77 9.34 1.39 7.68
CA GLN A 77 8.91 2.59 6.96
C GLN A 77 8.54 3.71 7.95
N PRO A 78 8.57 4.99 7.57
CA PRO A 78 8.01 6.05 8.41
C PRO A 78 6.51 5.88 8.57
N LYS A 79 5.99 6.11 9.79
CA LYS A 79 4.57 6.35 9.99
C LYS A 79 4.28 7.80 9.62
N ILE A 80 4.03 8.04 8.33
CA ILE A 80 3.71 9.38 7.81
C ILE A 80 2.35 9.79 8.35
N ASP A 81 2.28 10.97 8.98
CA ASP A 81 1.03 11.49 9.54
C ASP A 81 0.38 12.47 8.56
N GLY A 82 -0.78 12.07 8.05
CA GLY A 82 -1.46 12.74 6.96
C GLY A 82 -2.89 12.25 6.82
N CYS A 83 -3.33 12.06 5.58
CA CYS A 83 -4.60 11.44 5.25
C CYS A 83 -4.40 10.28 4.27
N ALA A 84 -4.85 9.08 4.67
CA ALA A 84 -4.84 7.90 3.81
C ALA A 84 -5.75 8.08 2.60
N ILE A 85 -5.17 7.89 1.41
CA ILE A 85 -5.84 7.97 0.11
C ILE A 85 -5.64 6.66 -0.64
N ALA A 86 -6.68 6.20 -1.32
CA ALA A 86 -6.59 5.18 -2.35
C ALA A 86 -6.86 5.80 -3.72
N ILE A 87 -6.11 5.37 -4.74
CA ILE A 87 -6.25 5.86 -6.12
C ILE A 87 -6.43 4.66 -7.05
N ARG A 88 -7.35 4.79 -8.02
CA ARG A 88 -7.59 3.84 -9.10
C ARG A 88 -7.18 4.46 -10.43
N TYR A 89 -6.45 3.70 -11.22
CA TYR A 89 -6.15 3.96 -12.61
C TYR A 89 -6.84 2.90 -13.48
N ILE A 90 -7.43 3.32 -14.59
CA ILE A 90 -8.03 2.43 -15.58
C ILE A 90 -7.29 2.65 -16.90
N ASP A 91 -6.73 1.57 -17.45
CA ASP A 91 -5.87 1.62 -18.65
C ASP A 91 -4.77 2.70 -18.52
N GLY A 92 -4.15 2.72 -17.35
CA GLY A 92 -3.05 3.62 -17.03
C GLY A 92 -3.45 5.07 -16.76
N LYS A 93 -4.72 5.44 -16.93
CA LYS A 93 -5.20 6.81 -16.71
C LYS A 93 -5.83 6.97 -15.34
N PHE A 94 -5.51 8.07 -14.66
CA PHE A 94 -6.14 8.42 -13.38
C PHE A 94 -7.67 8.40 -13.53
N ASN A 95 -8.34 7.60 -12.70
CA ASN A 95 -9.79 7.44 -12.74
C ASN A 95 -10.48 8.01 -11.51
N LYS A 96 -10.06 7.60 -10.31
CA LYS A 96 -10.74 7.96 -9.07
C LYS A 96 -9.79 7.96 -7.88
N ALA A 97 -10.00 8.87 -6.93
CA ALA A 97 -9.34 8.83 -5.63
C ALA A 97 -10.34 8.99 -4.49
N ILE A 98 -10.17 8.17 -3.45
CA ILE A 98 -11.03 8.16 -2.26
C ILE A 98 -10.22 8.29 -0.98
N THR A 99 -10.84 8.91 0.02
CA THR A 99 -10.31 8.89 1.40
C THR A 99 -10.55 7.53 2.07
N LYS A 100 -9.92 7.29 3.22
CA LYS A 100 -10.19 6.12 4.08
C LYS A 100 -11.68 5.87 4.36
N LYS A 101 -12.51 6.92 4.43
CA LYS A 101 -13.96 6.84 4.69
C LYS A 101 -14.79 6.67 3.40
N GLY A 102 -14.16 6.64 2.23
CA GLY A 102 -14.84 6.49 0.94
C GLY A 102 -15.24 7.79 0.25
N PHE A 103 -14.99 8.95 0.84
CA PHE A 103 -15.29 10.22 0.18
C PHE A 103 -14.44 10.40 -1.07
N ASP A 104 -15.08 10.78 -2.17
CA ASP A 104 -14.43 11.12 -3.43
C ASP A 104 -13.64 12.43 -3.28
N VAL A 105 -12.36 12.36 -3.60
CA VAL A 105 -11.42 13.49 -3.56
C VAL A 105 -10.61 13.59 -4.86
N SER A 106 -11.13 13.00 -5.95
CA SER A 106 -10.46 12.85 -7.24
C SER A 106 -9.96 14.18 -7.80
N SER A 107 -10.81 15.21 -7.79
CA SER A 107 -10.47 16.54 -8.31
C SER A 107 -9.27 17.19 -7.60
N LYS A 108 -9.13 16.94 -6.30
CA LYS A 108 -8.03 17.47 -5.48
C LYS A 108 -6.77 16.62 -5.62
N ILE A 109 -6.91 15.30 -5.53
CA ILE A 109 -5.76 14.39 -5.63
C ILE A 109 -5.09 14.50 -7.00
N LYS A 110 -5.87 14.72 -8.08
CA LYS A 110 -5.33 14.97 -9.41
C LYS A 110 -4.46 16.24 -9.52
N GLN A 111 -4.69 17.24 -8.66
CA GLN A 111 -3.87 18.47 -8.62
C GLN A 111 -2.55 18.31 -7.86
N ILE A 112 -2.36 17.19 -7.15
CA ILE A 112 -1.14 16.96 -6.37
C ILE A 112 0.01 16.67 -7.32
N LYS A 113 1.03 17.53 -7.30
CA LYS A 113 2.14 17.55 -8.28
C LYS A 113 2.86 16.21 -8.50
N ASN A 114 2.92 15.33 -7.49
CA ASN A 114 3.59 14.03 -7.62
C ASN A 114 2.62 12.84 -7.77
N VAL A 115 1.36 13.10 -8.10
CA VAL A 115 0.40 12.10 -8.55
C VAL A 115 0.37 12.13 -10.08
N PRO A 116 0.84 11.07 -10.78
CA PRO A 116 0.83 11.05 -12.23
C PRO A 116 -0.59 10.93 -12.78
N ASP A 117 -0.91 11.66 -13.85
CA ASP A 117 -2.16 11.45 -14.60
C ASP A 117 -2.11 10.15 -15.41
N CYS A 118 -0.95 9.93 -16.03
CA CYS A 118 -0.46 8.82 -16.85
C CYS A 118 0.43 7.79 -16.11
N ILE A 119 0.12 6.49 -16.06
CA ILE A 119 1.09 5.45 -15.66
C ILE A 119 1.30 4.41 -16.76
N PRO A 120 2.48 3.77 -16.86
CA PRO A 120 2.81 2.83 -17.94
C PRO A 120 2.17 1.43 -17.74
N ILE A 121 0.94 1.36 -17.24
CA ILE A 121 0.22 0.13 -16.93
C ILE A 121 -1.12 0.15 -17.65
N LYS A 122 -1.32 -0.71 -18.66
CA LYS A 122 -2.54 -0.77 -19.47
C LYS A 122 -3.69 -1.61 -18.86
N ARG A 123 -3.82 -1.61 -17.53
CA ARG A 123 -4.86 -2.38 -16.81
C ARG A 123 -5.33 -1.65 -15.56
N ASP A 124 -6.39 -2.17 -14.92
CA ASP A 124 -6.88 -1.63 -13.64
C ASP A 124 -5.76 -1.72 -12.59
N PHE A 125 -5.41 -0.57 -12.01
CA PHE A 125 -4.32 -0.45 -11.07
C PHE A 125 -4.75 0.39 -9.89
N GLN A 126 -4.84 -0.27 -8.74
CA GLN A 126 -5.32 0.32 -7.50
C GLN A 126 -4.18 0.41 -6.50
N ILE A 127 -4.00 1.58 -5.92
CA ILE A 127 -2.90 1.86 -5.00
C ILE A 127 -3.37 2.57 -3.75
N ARG A 128 -2.56 2.47 -2.71
CA ARG A 128 -2.77 3.15 -1.44
C ARG A 128 -1.51 3.87 -1.00
N GLY A 129 -1.73 5.06 -0.46
CA GLY A 129 -0.70 5.91 0.11
C GLY A 129 -1.23 6.87 1.16
N GLU A 130 -0.35 7.77 1.58
CA GLU A 130 -0.67 8.85 2.52
C GLU A 130 -0.44 10.20 1.82
N LEU A 131 -1.44 11.07 1.86
CA LEU A 131 -1.29 12.49 1.52
C LEU A 131 -0.77 13.24 2.74
N TYR A 132 0.34 13.95 2.61
CA TYR A 132 0.98 14.65 3.72
C TYR A 132 1.50 16.03 3.30
N ALA A 133 1.67 16.93 4.27
CA ALA A 133 2.31 18.23 4.04
C ALA A 133 3.82 18.13 4.29
N THR A 134 4.62 18.54 3.31
CA THR A 134 6.09 18.54 3.41
C THR A 134 6.60 19.60 4.38
N ASN A 135 7.75 19.37 5.02
CA ASN A 135 8.40 20.31 5.93
C ASN A 135 7.51 20.75 7.11
N LYS A 136 6.64 19.84 7.57
CA LYS A 136 5.78 20.03 8.75
C LYS A 136 6.00 18.89 9.73
N VAL A 137 5.58 19.11 10.98
CA VAL A 137 5.51 18.04 11.99
C VAL A 137 4.22 17.23 11.82
N ALA A 138 4.20 15.99 12.34
CA ALA A 138 3.12 15.01 12.18
C ALA A 138 1.69 15.59 12.34
N GLY A 139 1.37 16.18 13.49
CA GLY A 139 0.02 16.70 13.75
C GLY A 139 -0.37 17.90 12.88
N ILE A 140 0.60 18.75 12.50
CA ILE A 140 0.36 19.88 11.61
C ILE A 140 0.11 19.39 10.19
N SER A 141 0.88 18.41 9.72
CA SER A 141 0.71 17.80 8.40
C SER A 141 -0.70 17.24 8.24
N GLN A 142 -1.16 16.43 9.18
CA GLN A 142 -2.50 15.86 9.18
C GLN A 142 -3.60 16.94 9.19
N ARG A 143 -3.43 18.03 9.95
CA ARG A 143 -4.42 19.12 9.99
C ARG A 143 -4.52 19.83 8.63
N ILE A 144 -3.38 20.12 8.00
CA ILE A 144 -3.33 20.78 6.69
C ILE A 144 -3.97 19.88 5.62
N THR A 145 -3.60 18.59 5.57
CA THR A 145 -4.14 17.67 4.56
C THR A 145 -5.64 17.50 4.72
N ARG A 146 -6.14 17.41 5.95
CA ARG A 146 -7.57 17.34 6.23
C ARG A 146 -8.31 18.62 5.82
N LYS A 147 -7.73 19.79 6.09
CA LYS A 147 -8.29 21.07 5.66
C LYS A 147 -8.37 21.12 4.14
N TYR A 148 -7.28 20.78 3.45
CA TYR A 148 -7.23 20.72 1.99
C TYR A 148 -8.29 19.79 1.41
N LEU A 149 -8.49 18.60 1.97
CA LEU A 149 -9.49 17.66 1.45
C LEU A 149 -10.93 18.13 1.68
N ASN A 150 -11.21 18.92 2.72
CA ASN A 150 -12.56 19.38 3.05
C ASN A 150 -12.92 20.75 2.44
N ASP A 151 -11.96 21.67 2.31
CA ASP A 151 -12.20 23.04 1.85
C ASP A 151 -12.00 23.17 0.33
N LYS A 152 -12.92 23.84 -0.37
CA LYS A 152 -12.86 24.00 -1.84
C LYS A 152 -11.81 24.99 -2.30
N LYS A 153 -11.37 25.93 -1.44
CA LYS A 153 -10.47 27.05 -1.82
C LYS A 153 -8.98 26.79 -1.54
N GLU A 154 -8.65 25.71 -0.82
CA GLU A 154 -7.28 25.43 -0.40
C GLU A 154 -6.40 24.95 -1.56
N ILE A 155 -5.17 25.47 -1.61
CA ILE A 155 -4.19 25.16 -2.66
C ILE A 155 -3.20 24.11 -2.13
N GLY A 156 -3.02 23.03 -2.89
CA GLY A 156 -2.25 21.86 -2.49
C GLY A 156 -0.74 21.92 -2.73
N GLU A 157 -0.14 23.11 -2.91
CA GLU A 157 1.26 23.26 -3.37
C GLU A 157 2.31 22.58 -2.47
N SER A 158 2.08 22.59 -1.15
CA SER A 158 2.98 21.96 -0.17
C SER A 158 2.63 20.50 0.16
N LEU A 159 1.68 19.92 -0.56
CA LEU A 159 1.22 18.56 -0.33
C LEU A 159 1.89 17.57 -1.28
N ARG A 160 2.16 16.37 -0.77
CA ARG A 160 2.70 15.25 -1.54
C ARG A 160 1.95 13.98 -1.19
N PHE A 161 1.85 13.10 -2.18
CA PHE A 161 1.32 11.76 -2.00
C PHE A 161 2.47 10.75 -1.91
N CYS A 162 2.49 9.95 -0.85
CA CYS A 162 3.47 8.88 -0.65
C CYS A 162 2.79 7.52 -0.79
N CYS A 163 3.06 6.82 -1.88
CA CYS A 163 2.47 5.51 -2.19
C CYS A 163 3.28 4.38 -1.56
N PHE A 164 2.62 3.45 -0.88
CA PHE A 164 3.30 2.36 -0.17
C PHE A 164 2.72 0.97 -0.42
N GLN A 165 1.61 0.86 -1.14
CA GLN A 165 0.92 -0.41 -1.38
C GLN A 165 0.19 -0.41 -2.73
N ILE A 166 0.27 -1.55 -3.41
CA ILE A 166 -0.59 -1.90 -4.54
C ILE A 166 -1.69 -2.80 -3.98
N LEU A 167 -2.94 -2.42 -4.19
CA LEU A 167 -4.09 -3.23 -3.78
C LEU A 167 -4.18 -4.44 -4.72
N ASN A 168 -4.46 -5.61 -4.14
CA ASN A 168 -4.45 -6.92 -4.82
C ASN A 168 -3.10 -7.29 -5.47
N GLY A 169 -2.01 -6.64 -5.04
CA GLY A 169 -0.65 -6.96 -5.45
C GLY A 169 -0.19 -8.33 -4.94
N ARG A 170 0.63 -9.01 -5.74
CA ARG A 170 1.27 -10.30 -5.39
C ARG A 170 2.76 -10.21 -5.07
N LEU A 171 3.36 -9.05 -5.36
CA LEU A 171 4.77 -8.77 -5.13
C LEU A 171 5.07 -8.63 -3.63
N ASN A 172 6.30 -8.95 -3.24
CA ASN A 172 6.75 -8.65 -1.87
C ASN A 172 6.86 -7.13 -1.65
N GLN A 173 7.05 -6.69 -0.39
CA GLN A 173 7.04 -5.26 -0.07
C GLN A 173 8.16 -4.49 -0.80
N TYR A 174 9.36 -5.08 -0.89
CA TYR A 174 10.49 -4.48 -1.63
C TYR A 174 10.17 -4.27 -3.11
N GLU A 175 9.72 -5.32 -3.79
CA GLU A 175 9.33 -5.29 -5.20
C GLU A 175 8.18 -4.33 -5.45
N THR A 176 7.19 -4.30 -4.55
CA THR A 176 6.04 -3.38 -4.62
C THR A 176 6.51 -1.92 -4.62
N LEU A 177 7.40 -1.55 -3.70
CA LEU A 177 7.91 -0.17 -3.64
C LEU A 177 8.74 0.17 -4.89
N ASN A 178 9.58 -0.75 -5.36
CA ASN A 178 10.35 -0.52 -6.57
C ASN A 178 9.47 -0.39 -7.81
N TYR A 179 8.42 -1.21 -7.91
CA TYR A 179 7.46 -1.14 -8.99
C TYR A 179 6.70 0.20 -8.98
N LEU A 180 6.25 0.66 -7.80
CA LEU A 180 5.62 1.97 -7.65
C LEU A 180 6.53 3.11 -8.09
N LYS A 181 7.82 3.07 -7.74
CA LYS A 181 8.82 4.05 -8.21
C LYS A 181 8.94 4.05 -9.75
N LYS A 182 9.01 2.86 -10.36
CA LYS A 182 9.04 2.72 -11.84
C LYS A 182 7.79 3.30 -12.50
N CYS A 183 6.66 3.27 -11.81
CA CYS A 183 5.40 3.88 -12.27
C CYS A 183 5.31 5.39 -12.04
N GLY A 184 6.36 6.03 -11.50
CA GLY A 184 6.40 7.47 -11.26
C GLY A 184 5.90 7.92 -9.88
N PHE A 185 5.55 7.00 -8.98
CA PHE A 185 5.09 7.37 -7.63
C PHE A 185 6.27 7.61 -6.68
N SER A 186 6.10 8.60 -5.80
CA SER A 186 6.94 8.72 -4.60
C SER A 186 6.58 7.64 -3.59
N THR A 187 7.58 6.95 -3.06
CA THR A 187 7.43 5.88 -2.06
C THR A 187 8.17 6.22 -0.78
N PRO A 188 7.79 5.66 0.39
CA PRO A 188 8.49 5.93 1.62
C PRO A 188 9.92 5.40 1.59
N ASP A 189 10.82 6.10 2.28
CA ASP A 189 12.14 5.54 2.59
C ASP A 189 11.92 4.28 3.41
N SER A 190 12.61 3.21 3.02
CA SER A 190 12.34 1.90 3.55
C SER A 190 13.64 1.17 3.82
N TYR A 191 13.72 0.54 4.98
CA TYR A 191 14.79 -0.40 5.32
C TYR A 191 14.23 -1.81 5.36
N PHE A 192 15.08 -2.81 5.11
CA PHE A 192 14.69 -4.20 5.09
C PHE A 192 15.61 -5.00 6.01
N THR A 193 15.03 -5.74 6.94
CA THR A 193 15.78 -6.56 7.90
C THR A 193 15.99 -7.97 7.37
N ASN A 194 17.02 -8.64 7.87
CA ASN A 194 17.18 -10.08 7.69
C ASN A 194 16.61 -10.86 8.89
N HIS A 195 16.65 -10.26 10.07
CA HIS A 195 16.12 -10.81 11.31
C HIS A 195 15.15 -9.85 11.99
N THR A 196 14.25 -10.40 12.81
CA THR A 196 13.27 -9.61 13.58
C THR A 196 13.92 -8.79 14.70
N SER A 197 15.05 -9.24 15.25
CA SER A 197 15.80 -8.54 16.30
C SER A 197 16.34 -7.17 15.87
N GLU A 198 16.63 -6.99 14.58
CA GLU A 198 17.17 -5.74 14.01
C GLU A 198 16.21 -4.54 14.19
N ILE A 199 14.93 -4.78 14.45
CA ILE A 199 13.94 -3.71 14.67
C ILE A 199 14.34 -2.78 15.82
N GLN A 200 14.98 -3.31 16.85
CA GLN A 200 15.44 -2.50 17.99
C GLN A 200 16.44 -1.43 17.55
N ILE A 201 17.31 -1.75 16.58
CA ILE A 201 18.30 -0.82 16.01
C ILE A 201 17.58 0.29 15.26
N TYR A 202 16.62 -0.05 14.39
CA TYR A 202 15.86 0.95 13.64
C TYR A 202 14.97 1.81 14.54
N LYS A 203 14.39 1.24 15.59
CA LYS A 203 13.64 1.99 16.60
C LYS A 203 14.54 3.01 17.31
N LYS A 204 15.74 2.60 17.73
CA LYS A 204 16.73 3.50 18.34
C LYS A 204 17.14 4.61 17.38
N ASN A 205 17.49 4.25 16.13
CA ASN A 205 17.86 5.23 15.10
C ASN A 205 16.74 6.23 14.81
N TRP A 206 15.48 5.80 14.84
CA TRP A 206 14.33 6.68 14.68
C TRP A 206 14.16 7.63 15.88
N LEU A 207 14.27 7.12 17.11
CA LEU A 207 14.20 7.94 18.34
C LEU A 207 15.31 9.00 18.37
N GLU A 208 16.51 8.66 17.88
CA GLU A 208 17.66 9.56 17.72
C GLU A 208 17.54 10.48 16.48
N LYS A 209 16.42 10.43 15.75
CA LYS A 209 16.15 11.22 14.53
C LYS A 209 17.16 11.01 13.39
N LYS A 210 17.89 9.88 13.39
CA LYS A 210 18.85 9.51 12.33
C LYS A 210 18.17 9.03 11.05
N ILE A 211 16.94 8.52 11.17
CA ILE A 211 16.13 8.07 10.04
C ILE A 211 14.80 8.81 9.97
N PHE A 212 14.27 8.96 8.76
CA PHE A 212 12.94 9.50 8.47
C PHE A 212 12.70 10.96 8.86
N ALA A 213 13.73 11.73 9.20
CA ALA A 213 13.63 13.15 9.58
C ALA A 213 12.96 14.05 8.53
N LYS A 214 12.97 13.65 7.25
CA LYS A 214 12.31 14.37 6.15
C LYS A 214 10.78 14.21 6.10
N TYR A 215 10.22 13.26 6.84
CA TYR A 215 8.78 12.98 6.85
C TYR A 215 8.11 13.56 8.10
N PRO A 216 6.86 14.04 8.02
CA PRO A 216 6.05 14.36 9.19
C PRO A 216 5.66 13.05 9.89
N THR A 217 6.55 12.51 10.72
CA THR A 217 6.37 11.18 11.31
C THR A 217 6.36 11.20 12.83
N ASN A 218 5.49 10.36 13.41
CA ASN A 218 5.37 10.13 14.86
C ASN A 218 5.65 8.66 15.25
N GLY A 219 6.19 7.87 14.32
CA GLY A 219 6.44 6.45 14.54
C GLY A 219 7.15 5.80 13.36
N ILE A 220 7.43 4.52 13.49
CA ILE A 220 7.78 3.65 12.37
C ILE A 220 6.68 2.63 12.13
N VAL A 221 6.57 2.15 10.91
CA VAL A 221 5.69 1.04 10.53
C VAL A 221 6.58 -0.14 10.19
N ILE A 222 6.34 -1.26 10.87
CA ILE A 222 6.94 -2.54 10.56
C ILE A 222 5.95 -3.35 9.72
N LYS A 223 6.41 -3.97 8.63
CA LYS A 223 5.59 -4.78 7.73
C LYS A 223 6.30 -6.08 7.42
N ILE A 224 5.58 -7.20 7.36
CA ILE A 224 6.14 -8.45 6.83
C ILE A 224 6.52 -8.22 5.36
N ASN A 225 7.76 -8.50 4.95
CA ASN A 225 8.17 -8.27 3.56
C ASN A 225 7.49 -9.25 2.60
N SER A 226 7.35 -10.52 2.98
CA SER A 226 6.76 -11.58 2.15
C SER A 226 5.26 -11.43 1.97
N ARG A 227 4.79 -11.25 0.72
CA ARG A 227 3.34 -11.20 0.42
C ARG A 227 2.63 -12.51 0.71
N LYS A 228 3.28 -13.66 0.53
CA LYS A 228 2.72 -14.97 0.88
C LYS A 228 2.38 -15.06 2.37
N LEU A 229 3.28 -14.57 3.23
CA LEU A 229 3.03 -14.54 4.67
C LEU A 229 1.95 -13.52 5.05
N GLN A 230 1.91 -12.35 4.40
CA GLN A 230 0.81 -11.39 4.61
C GLN A 230 -0.56 -12.01 4.27
N LEU A 231 -0.69 -12.71 3.14
CA LEU A 231 -1.93 -13.37 2.72
C LEU A 231 -2.37 -14.47 3.71
N ILE A 232 -1.41 -15.20 4.29
CA ILE A 232 -1.71 -16.21 5.33
C ILE A 232 -2.29 -15.52 6.57
N ARG A 233 -1.71 -14.38 6.97
CA ARG A 233 -2.20 -13.59 8.12
C ARG A 233 -3.58 -13.00 7.87
N GLU A 234 -3.82 -12.46 6.67
CA GLU A 234 -5.13 -11.90 6.25
C GLU A 234 -6.26 -12.95 6.30
N LYS A 235 -5.96 -14.22 6.04
CA LYS A 235 -6.93 -15.33 6.05
C LYS A 235 -7.03 -16.04 7.40
N SER A 236 -6.15 -15.73 8.34
CA SER A 236 -6.14 -16.36 9.65
C SER A 236 -7.37 -15.92 10.45
N LEU A 237 -7.95 -16.83 11.23
CA LEU A 237 -9.01 -16.54 12.20
C LEU A 237 -8.44 -16.30 13.61
N SER A 238 -7.12 -16.28 13.75
CA SER A 238 -6.43 -16.10 15.04
C SER A 238 -6.41 -14.63 15.50
N GLN A 239 -5.90 -14.38 16.70
CA GLN A 239 -5.70 -13.02 17.23
C GLN A 239 -4.65 -12.19 16.43
N ASN A 240 -3.86 -12.82 15.55
CA ASN A 240 -2.70 -12.20 14.91
C ASN A 240 -2.86 -12.02 13.39
N ASN A 241 -4.00 -11.49 12.95
CA ASN A 241 -4.33 -11.33 11.52
C ASN A 241 -3.59 -10.16 10.85
N GLU A 242 -2.99 -9.30 11.66
CA GLU A 242 -2.25 -8.15 11.20
C GLU A 242 -0.85 -8.56 10.71
N TRP A 243 -0.46 -8.00 9.57
CA TRP A 243 0.87 -8.19 8.97
C TRP A 243 1.71 -6.92 8.99
N GLN A 244 1.18 -5.86 9.61
CA GLN A 244 1.84 -4.56 9.77
C GLN A 244 1.44 -3.89 11.08
N TYR A 245 2.41 -3.25 11.73
CA TYR A 245 2.22 -2.58 13.01
C TYR A 245 2.92 -1.23 13.03
N ALA A 246 2.32 -0.25 13.71
CA ALA A 246 2.96 0.99 14.08
C ALA A 246 3.72 0.83 15.40
N ILE A 247 4.92 1.39 15.47
CA ILE A 247 5.66 1.64 16.71
C ILE A 247 5.72 3.15 16.87
N GLU A 248 4.99 3.67 17.85
CA GLU A 248 4.94 5.09 18.20
C GLU A 248 5.87 5.36 19.40
N LYS A 249 6.09 6.65 19.71
CA LYS A 249 6.92 7.08 20.85
C LYS A 249 6.19 6.82 22.16
#